data_AF-A0A8H6XZK6-F1
#
_entry.id   AF-A0A8H6XZK6-F1
#
_cell.length_a   1.000
_cell.length_b   1.000
_cell.length_c   1.000
_cell.angle_alpha   90.00
_cell.angle_beta   90.00
_cell.angle_gamma   90.00
#
_symmetry.space_group_name_H-M   'P 1'
#
loop_
_entity.id
_entity.type
_entity.pdbx_description
1 polymer ?
#
loop_
_entity_poly.entity_id
_entity_poly.type
_entity_poly.pdbx_seq_one_letter_code
_entity_poly.pdbx_strand_id
1 'polypeptide(L)'
;MVWVSNHASVSITVSVTKSTGGSDSNFTIYPKQNETWGQNHWGRGGAETITITWAGGKSKSFTIQKNDRVLVWDDAYGVEMCDPIAYLVLKIL
;
A
#
# COMPACT_ATOMS: atom_id res chain seq x y z
N MET A 1 -10.44 1.09 5.96
CA MET A 1 -10.08 0.32 4.75
C MET A 1 -8.85 0.97 4.14
N VAL A 2 -7.81 0.20 3.83
CA VAL A 2 -6.63 0.76 3.17
C VAL A 2 -6.76 0.56 1.67
N TRP A 3 -6.38 1.56 0.87
CA TRP A 3 -6.35 1.47 -0.60
C TRP A 3 -4.91 1.57 -1.12
N VAL A 4 -4.56 0.80 -2.15
CA VAL A 4 -3.26 0.88 -2.84
C VAL A 4 -3.49 1.15 -4.31
N SER A 5 -2.93 2.26 -4.78
CA SER A 5 -2.92 2.67 -6.18
C SER A 5 -1.53 2.42 -6.78
N ASN A 6 -1.43 1.51 -7.73
CA ASN A 6 -0.17 1.17 -8.39
C ASN A 6 0.00 1.96 -9.69
N HIS A 7 0.81 3.01 -9.64
CA HIS A 7 1.23 3.83 -10.77
C HIS A 7 2.56 3.35 -11.38
N ALA A 8 3.17 2.30 -10.84
CA ALA A 8 4.37 1.69 -11.42
C ALA A 8 4.05 1.02 -12.77
N SER A 9 5.07 0.85 -13.59
CA SER A 9 5.02 0.14 -14.87
C SER A 9 4.83 -1.37 -14.70
N VAL A 10 5.07 -1.90 -13.50
CA VAL A 10 5.06 -3.32 -13.15
C VAL A 10 4.09 -3.62 -12.01
N SER A 11 3.67 -4.88 -11.90
CA SER A 11 2.93 -5.35 -10.73
C SER A 11 3.80 -5.28 -9.47
N ILE A 12 3.15 -4.96 -8.35
CA ILE A 12 3.78 -4.97 -7.03
C ILE A 12 3.13 -6.05 -6.16
N THR A 13 3.89 -6.56 -5.19
CA THR A 13 3.35 -7.40 -4.12
C THR A 13 3.30 -6.59 -2.85
N VAL A 14 2.14 -6.50 -2.22
CA VAL A 14 1.94 -5.91 -0.91
C VAL A 14 1.77 -7.03 0.10
N SER A 15 2.70 -7.14 1.04
CA SER A 15 2.54 -8.02 2.20
C SER A 15 2.18 -7.20 3.43
N VAL A 16 1.35 -7.76 4.29
CA VAL A 16 0.88 -7.09 5.50
C VAL A 16 1.13 -7.96 6.71
N THR A 17 1.77 -7.40 7.73
CA THR A 17 1.92 -8.09 9.02
C THR A 17 0.62 -7.94 9.79
N LYS A 18 -0.15 -9.03 9.91
CA LYS A 18 -1.41 -9.04 10.66
C LYS A 18 -1.15 -8.88 12.16
N SER A 19 -1.23 -7.66 12.65
CA SER A 19 -1.15 -7.37 14.09
C SER A 19 -2.50 -6.99 14.70
N THR A 20 -3.46 -6.52 13.90
CA THR A 20 -4.72 -5.94 14.42
C THR A 20 -6.01 -6.58 13.86
N GLY A 21 -5.88 -7.67 13.09
CA GLY A 21 -6.99 -8.35 12.41
C GLY A 21 -7.15 -7.97 10.93
N GLY A 22 -8.15 -8.53 10.26
CA GLY A 22 -8.41 -8.32 8.82
C GLY A 22 -7.84 -9.41 7.90
N SER A 23 -7.78 -9.14 6.60
CA SER A 23 -7.38 -10.13 5.57
C SER A 23 -5.88 -10.40 5.60
N ASP A 24 -5.49 -11.66 5.70
CA ASP A 24 -4.10 -12.08 5.48
C ASP A 24 -3.95 -12.36 4.01
N SER A 25 -3.05 -11.64 3.35
CA SER A 25 -2.47 -12.14 2.11
C SER A 25 -1.32 -11.26 1.70
N ASN A 26 -0.40 -11.86 0.95
CA ASN A 26 0.30 -11.12 -0.06
C ASN A 26 -0.71 -10.80 -1.17
N PHE A 27 -0.81 -9.55 -1.57
CA PHE A 27 -1.70 -9.12 -2.64
C PHE A 27 -0.86 -8.61 -3.80
N THR A 28 -1.17 -9.08 -5.01
CA THR A 28 -0.57 -8.53 -6.22
C THR A 28 -1.43 -7.38 -6.73
N ILE A 29 -0.86 -6.19 -6.80
CA ILE A 29 -1.51 -5.00 -7.35
C ILE A 29 -0.97 -4.76 -8.75
N TYR A 30 -1.84 -4.84 -9.75
CA TYR A 30 -1.48 -4.60 -11.15
C TYR A 30 -1.42 -3.08 -11.45
N PRO A 31 -0.65 -2.65 -12.47
CA PRO A 31 -0.62 -1.26 -12.90
C PRO A 31 -2.01 -0.67 -13.17
N LYS A 32 -2.14 0.64 -12.90
CA LYS A 32 -3.35 1.49 -12.78
C LYS A 32 -4.50 1.34 -13.78
N GLN A 33 -4.36 0.56 -14.86
CA GLN A 33 -5.39 0.52 -15.91
C GLN A 33 -6.76 0.04 -15.40
N ASN A 34 -6.85 -0.70 -14.29
CA ASN A 34 -8.12 -1.09 -13.67
C ASN A 34 -7.98 -1.29 -12.15
N GLU A 35 -8.00 -0.21 -11.36
CA GLU A 35 -8.10 -0.37 -9.91
C GLU A 35 -9.50 -0.87 -9.53
N THR A 36 -9.58 -1.98 -8.79
CA THR A 36 -10.86 -2.58 -8.38
C THR A 36 -10.89 -2.84 -6.89
N TRP A 37 -12.08 -2.84 -6.30
CA TRP A 37 -12.24 -3.18 -4.88
C TRP A 37 -11.65 -4.56 -4.57
N GLY A 38 -11.88 -5.56 -5.43
CA GLY A 38 -11.35 -6.92 -5.22
C GLY A 38 -9.82 -7.06 -5.23
N GLN A 39 -9.08 -6.04 -5.66
CA GLN A 39 -7.62 -6.11 -5.85
C GLN A 39 -6.85 -5.02 -5.11
N ASN A 40 -7.42 -3.82 -4.97
CA ASN A 40 -6.69 -2.63 -4.55
C ASN A 40 -6.91 -2.25 -3.08
N HIS A 41 -7.69 -3.01 -2.32
CA HIS A 41 -7.96 -2.67 -0.94
C HIS A 41 -7.88 -3.86 0.00
N TRP A 42 -7.84 -3.56 1.30
CA TRP A 42 -8.21 -4.51 2.34
C TRP A 42 -8.76 -3.82 3.58
N GLY A 43 -9.50 -4.57 4.39
CA GLY A 43 -10.01 -4.12 5.68
C GLY A 43 -8.94 -4.26 6.78
N ARG A 44 -8.85 -3.26 7.68
CA ARG A 44 -7.99 -3.26 8.88
C ARG A 44 -8.66 -2.63 10.09
N GLY A 45 -8.24 -3.09 11.27
CA GLY A 45 -8.72 -2.63 12.58
C GLY A 45 -7.91 -1.46 13.15
N GLY A 46 -6.61 -1.40 12.91
CA GLY A 46 -5.71 -0.35 13.41
C GLY A 46 -4.44 -0.17 12.58
N ALA A 47 -3.40 0.38 13.20
CA ALA A 47 -2.10 0.61 12.57
C ALA A 47 -1.37 -0.72 12.29
N GLU A 48 -0.80 -0.87 11.10
CA GLU A 48 -0.05 -2.06 10.70
C GLU A 48 1.16 -1.72 9.85
N THR A 49 2.12 -2.65 9.80
CA THR A 49 3.27 -2.55 8.90
C THR A 49 2.97 -3.29 7.60
N ILE A 50 3.15 -2.61 6.48
CA ILE A 50 3.13 -3.23 5.16
C ILE A 50 4.53 -3.24 4.55
N THR A 51 4.76 -4.20 3.65
CA THR A 51 5.93 -4.22 2.78
C THR A 51 5.48 -4.22 1.32
N ILE A 52 5.95 -3.24 0.57
CA ILE A 52 5.81 -3.21 -0.89
C ILE A 52 7.04 -3.88 -1.48
N THR A 53 6.84 -4.81 -2.40
CA THR A 53 7.89 -5.44 -3.21
C THR A 53 7.62 -5.18 -4.68
N TRP A 54 8.58 -4.56 -5.36
CA TRP A 54 8.54 -4.31 -6.80
C TRP A 54 9.09 -5.52 -7.57
N ALA A 55 8.79 -5.58 -8.87
CA ALA A 55 9.47 -6.51 -9.77
C ALA A 55 11.00 -6.28 -9.70
N GLY A 56 11.77 -7.35 -9.58
CA GLY A 56 13.22 -7.29 -9.34
C GLY A 56 13.65 -7.36 -7.88
N GLY A 57 12.70 -7.52 -6.93
CA GLY A 57 12.99 -7.86 -5.54
C GLY A 57 13.31 -6.69 -4.61
N LYS A 58 13.32 -5.45 -5.13
CA LYS A 58 13.37 -4.24 -4.29
C LYS A 58 12.14 -4.22 -3.39
N SER A 59 12.33 -3.93 -2.10
CA SER A 59 11.23 -3.86 -1.14
C SER A 59 11.37 -2.71 -0.16
N LYS A 60 10.22 -2.27 0.39
CA LYS A 60 10.17 -1.21 1.40
C LYS A 60 9.05 -1.48 2.40
N SER A 61 9.39 -1.40 3.69
CA SER A 61 8.42 -1.54 4.78
C SER A 61 8.13 -0.22 5.47
N PHE A 62 6.87 0.01 5.82
CA PHE A 62 6.42 1.20 6.54
C PHE A 62 5.07 0.95 7.23
N THR A 63 4.75 1.81 8.20
CA THR A 63 3.49 1.76 8.93
C THR A 63 2.41 2.53 8.19
N ILE A 64 1.21 1.97 8.17
CA ILE A 64 -0.01 2.59 7.65
C ILE A 64 -1.10 2.59 8.74
N GLN A 65 -2.01 3.54 8.65
CA GLN A 65 -3.19 3.63 9.48
C GLN A 65 -4.42 3.07 8.78
N LYS A 66 -5.46 2.83 9.58
CA LYS A 66 -6.80 2.56 9.04
C LYS A 66 -7.22 3.76 8.18
N ASN A 67 -7.72 3.47 6.98
CA ASN A 67 -8.21 4.47 6.01
C ASN A 67 -7.15 5.15 5.15
N ASP A 68 -5.86 4.87 5.34
CA ASP A 68 -4.82 5.43 4.47
C ASP A 68 -4.95 4.96 3.01
N ARG A 69 -4.50 5.82 2.09
CA ARG A 69 -4.26 5.48 0.69
C ARG A 69 -2.77 5.47 0.40
N VAL A 70 -2.30 4.40 -0.22
CA VAL A 70 -0.91 4.22 -0.62
C VAL A 70 -0.80 4.41 -2.12
N LEU A 71 0.13 5.25 -2.54
CA LEU A 71 0.48 5.48 -3.95
C LEU A 71 1.85 4.86 -4.20
N VAL A 72 2.00 4.13 -5.30
CA VAL A 72 3.24 3.41 -5.62
C VAL A 72 3.68 3.73 -7.04
N TRP A 73 4.93 4.13 -7.22
CA TRP A 73 5.60 4.34 -8.50
C TRP A 73 6.80 3.40 -8.62
N ASP A 74 7.48 3.36 -9.77
CA ASP A 74 8.58 2.41 -10.01
C ASP A 74 9.73 2.51 -8.98
N ASP A 75 9.96 3.69 -8.44
CA ASP A 75 11.07 3.98 -7.52
C ASP A 75 10.65 4.68 -6.22
N ALA A 76 9.37 5.01 -6.07
CA ALA A 76 8.85 5.81 -4.96
C ALA A 76 7.52 5.28 -4.43
N TYR A 77 7.16 5.73 -3.23
CA TYR A 77 5.83 5.52 -2.66
C TYR A 77 5.38 6.76 -1.88
N GLY A 78 4.08 6.93 -1.76
CA GLY A 78 3.44 7.96 -0.95
C GLY A 78 2.34 7.36 -0.10
N VAL A 79 2.14 7.92 1.09
CA VAL A 79 0.98 7.61 1.93
C VAL A 79 0.17 8.88 2.09
N GLU A 80 -1.05 8.85 1.60
CA GLU A 80 -2.06 9.86 1.83
C GLU A 80 -2.91 9.44 3.00
N MET A 81 -2.80 10.18 4.09
CA MET A 81 -3.59 9.95 5.28
C MET A 81 -5.01 10.44 5.03
N CYS A 82 -5.98 9.57 5.32
CA CYS A 82 -7.39 9.95 5.24
C CYS A 82 -7.88 10.62 6.54
N ASP A 83 -7.00 10.78 7.54
CA ASP A 83 -7.25 11.55 8.75
C ASP A 83 -6.59 12.94 8.63
N PRO A 84 -7.29 14.06 8.93
CA PRO A 84 -6.89 15.41 8.53
C PRO A 84 -5.73 16.02 9.34
N ILE A 85 -4.99 15.24 10.14
CA ILE A 85 -4.00 15.78 11.09
C ILE A 85 -2.54 15.61 10.62
N ALA A 86 -2.24 14.84 9.57
CA ALA A 86 -0.85 14.66 9.15
C ALA A 86 -0.66 14.71 7.62
N TYR A 87 0.43 15.38 7.22
CA TYR A 87 0.78 15.73 5.85
C TYR A 87 1.41 14.58 5.05
N LEU A 88 1.24 14.63 3.74
CA LEU A 88 1.90 13.81 2.71
C LEU A 88 3.42 13.72 2.97
N VAL A 89 3.92 12.51 3.27
CA VAL A 89 5.36 12.23 3.30
C VAL A 89 5.73 11.56 1.98
N LEU A 90 6.18 12.35 1.00
CA LEU A 90 6.84 11.84 -0.19
C LEU A 90 8.30 11.54 0.18
N LYS A 91 8.64 10.26 0.38
CA LYS A 91 10.04 9.85 0.55
C LYS A 91 10.56 9.36 -0.80
N ILE A 92 11.29 10.24 -1.48
CA ILE A 92 12.13 9.91 -2.64
C ILE A 92 13.34 9.13 -2.10
N LEU A 93 13.66 8.00 -2.72
CA LEU A 93 14.82 7.16 -2.37
C LEU A 93 16.12 7.75 -2.93
#